data_AF-A0A0D5YRQ8-F1
#
_entry.id   AF-A0A0D5YRQ8-F1
#
_cell.length_a   1.000
_cell.length_b   1.000
_cell.length_c   1.000
_cell.angle_alpha   90.00
_cell.angle_beta   90.00
_cell.angle_gamma   90.00
#
_symmetry.space_group_name_H-M   'P 1'
#
loop_
_entity.id
_entity.type
_entity.pdbx_description
1 polymer ?
#
loop_
_entity_poly.entity_id
_entity_poly.type
_entity_poly.pdbx_seq_one_letter_code
_entity_poly.pdbx_strand_id
1 'polypeptide(L)'
;MKHVLPLLLALLLLQGCIPVRIAPTISDYKITKGKRFKRGLPKKTVFVFEDPKPAGHFYDCINTRFQLDDYYVDVQVPFSVANNNYFFSFMKSK
;
A
#
# COMPACT_ATOMS: atom_id res chain seq x y z
N MET A 1 35.85 35.62 -3.25
CA MET A 1 34.81 34.91 -4.02
C MET A 1 34.98 33.37 -4.06
N LYS A 2 36.07 32.78 -3.53
CA LYS A 2 36.34 31.32 -3.61
C LYS A 2 35.56 30.46 -2.58
N HIS A 3 35.14 31.06 -1.47
CA HIS A 3 34.42 30.37 -0.38
C HIS A 3 32.89 30.50 -0.46
N VAL A 4 32.36 31.27 -1.42
CA VAL A 4 30.91 31.47 -1.58
C VAL A 4 30.27 30.25 -2.26
N LEU A 5 30.98 29.64 -3.21
CA LEU A 5 30.52 28.45 -3.92
C LEU A 5 30.33 27.21 -2.99
N PRO A 6 31.29 26.83 -2.12
CA PRO A 6 31.09 25.71 -1.22
C PRO A 6 30.00 26.00 -0.16
N LEU A 7 29.85 27.26 0.25
CA LEU A 7 28.80 27.67 1.20
C LEU A 7 27.40 27.51 0.59
N LEU A 8 27.22 27.89 -0.68
CA LEU A 8 25.96 27.74 -1.39
C LEU A 8 25.58 26.26 -1.59
N LEU A 9 26.57 25.42 -1.92
CA LEU A 9 26.38 23.97 -2.07
C LEU A 9 26.00 23.31 -0.74
N ALA A 10 26.61 23.71 0.37
CA ALA A 10 26.25 23.23 1.70
C ALA A 10 24.81 23.61 2.09
N LEU A 11 24.38 24.83 1.73
CA LEU A 11 23.02 25.30 2.04
C LEU A 11 21.95 24.52 1.27
N LEU A 12 22.21 24.11 0.02
CA LEU A 12 21.33 23.28 -0.81
C LEU A 12 21.07 21.88 -0.22
N LEU A 13 22.07 21.28 0.43
CA LEU A 13 21.94 19.95 1.06
C LEU A 13 21.03 19.97 2.30
N LEU A 14 20.91 21.12 2.96
CA LEU A 14 20.05 21.30 4.14
C LEU A 14 18.59 21.59 3.80
N GLN A 15 18.27 21.92 2.54
CA GLN A 15 16.89 22.17 2.08
C GLN A 15 16.21 20.91 1.55
N GLY A 16 16.90 19.76 1.59
CA GLY A 16 16.35 18.48 1.19
C GLY A 16 15.22 18.06 2.13
N CYS A 17 13.99 18.42 1.78
CA CYS A 17 12.80 17.86 2.41
C CYS A 17 12.69 16.40 1.91
N ILE A 18 13.26 15.45 2.65
CA ILE A 18 13.09 14.03 2.37
C ILE A 18 11.69 13.66 2.88
N PRO A 19 10.73 13.33 2.02
CA PRO A 19 9.44 12.84 2.49
C PRO A 19 9.68 11.51 3.19
N VAL A 20 9.69 11.52 4.52
CA VAL A 20 9.82 10.29 5.31
C VAL A 20 8.51 9.53 5.15
N ARG A 21 8.48 8.60 4.20
CA ARG A 21 7.35 7.68 3.99
C ARG A 21 7.43 6.57 5.03
N ILE A 22 7.07 6.88 6.27
CA ILE A 22 6.92 5.86 7.32
C ILE A 22 5.66 5.07 6.98
N ALA A 23 5.81 3.76 6.74
CA ALA A 23 4.67 2.89 6.56
C ALA A 23 3.87 2.86 7.88
N PRO A 24 2.56 3.16 7.86
CA PRO A 24 1.75 3.07 9.07
C PRO A 24 1.72 1.62 9.56
N THR A 25 1.83 1.44 10.87
CA THR A 25 1.61 0.14 11.51
C THR A 25 0.12 -0.18 11.48
N ILE A 26 -0.24 -1.38 10.98
CA ILE A 26 -1.62 -1.86 11.02
C ILE A 26 -1.88 -2.42 12.43
N SER A 27 -2.49 -1.62 13.32
CA SER A 27 -2.84 -2.04 14.68
C SER A 27 -4.00 -3.03 14.70
N ASP A 28 -5.04 -2.71 13.94
CA ASP A 28 -6.33 -3.39 14.01
C ASP A 28 -6.57 -4.21 12.75
N TYR A 29 -6.10 -5.47 12.80
CA TYR A 29 -6.41 -6.46 11.78
C TYR A 29 -6.93 -7.76 12.37
N LYS A 30 -7.71 -8.49 11.57
CA LYS A 30 -8.23 -9.81 11.90
C LYS A 30 -8.04 -10.76 10.74
N ILE A 31 -7.36 -11.88 11.02
CA ILE A 31 -7.28 -13.01 10.10
C ILE A 31 -8.45 -13.94 10.41
N THR A 32 -9.32 -14.18 9.41
CA THR A 32 -10.48 -15.06 9.60
C THR A 32 -10.87 -15.76 8.31
N LYS A 33 -11.95 -16.56 8.34
CA LYS A 33 -12.54 -17.14 7.14
C LYS A 33 -13.54 -16.17 6.53
N GLY A 34 -13.50 -15.96 5.22
CA GLY A 34 -14.41 -15.05 4.51
C GLY A 34 -15.87 -15.32 4.86
N LYS A 35 -16.30 -16.58 4.77
CA LYS A 35 -17.67 -17.00 5.15
C LYS A 35 -18.07 -16.63 6.59
N ARG A 36 -17.11 -16.58 7.54
CA ARG A 36 -17.37 -16.14 8.93
C ARG A 36 -17.41 -14.62 9.06
N PHE A 37 -16.68 -13.89 8.22
CA PHE A 37 -16.67 -12.43 8.22
C PHE A 37 -17.94 -11.84 7.59
N LYS A 38 -18.31 -12.31 6.39
CA LYS A 38 -19.52 -11.83 5.68
C LYS A 38 -20.17 -12.98 4.92
N ARG A 39 -21.50 -13.11 5.06
CA ARG A 39 -22.29 -14.11 4.33
C ARG A 39 -22.16 -13.85 2.83
N GLY A 40 -21.89 -14.90 2.05
CA GLY A 40 -21.62 -14.81 0.61
C GLY A 40 -20.14 -14.81 0.23
N LEU A 41 -19.22 -14.60 1.20
CA LEU A 41 -17.79 -14.73 0.93
C LEU A 41 -17.33 -16.20 0.84
N PRO A 42 -16.32 -16.48 0.00
CA PRO A 42 -15.68 -17.79 -0.04
C PRO A 42 -15.16 -18.24 1.33
N LYS A 43 -15.03 -19.56 1.54
CA LYS A 43 -14.37 -20.14 2.71
C LYS A 43 -12.83 -20.01 2.66
N LYS A 44 -12.32 -18.92 2.07
CA LYS A 44 -10.89 -18.59 2.01
C LYS A 44 -10.47 -17.83 3.26
N THR A 45 -9.17 -17.85 3.57
CA THR A 45 -8.59 -16.99 4.60
C THR A 45 -8.58 -15.56 4.09
N VAL A 46 -9.06 -14.63 4.91
CA VAL A 46 -9.12 -13.19 4.59
C VAL A 46 -8.39 -12.41 5.67
N PHE A 47 -7.71 -11.35 5.24
CA PHE A 47 -7.09 -10.34 6.09
C PHE A 47 -8.02 -9.13 6.12
N VAL A 48 -8.66 -8.89 7.26
CA VAL A 48 -9.59 -7.79 7.46
C VAL A 48 -8.87 -6.70 8.25
N PHE A 49 -8.90 -5.47 7.76
CA PHE A 49 -8.31 -4.31 8.43
C PHE A 49 -9.15 -3.07 8.16
N GLU A 50 -9.02 -2.07 9.02
CA GLU A 50 -9.58 -0.74 8.79
C GLU A 50 -8.55 0.14 8.08
N ASP A 51 -8.95 0.76 6.97
CA ASP A 51 -8.13 1.75 6.29
C ASP A 51 -8.53 3.15 6.79
N PRO A 52 -7.63 3.89 7.47
CA PRO A 52 -7.92 5.24 7.91
C PRO A 52 -8.01 6.25 6.75
N LYS A 53 -7.60 5.86 5.53
CA LYS A 53 -7.66 6.73 4.36
C LYS A 53 -9.08 6.77 3.75
N PRO A 54 -9.41 7.85 3.02
CA PRO A 54 -10.68 7.93 2.30
C PRO A 54 -10.85 6.76 1.32
N ALA A 55 -12.12 6.45 1.02
CA ALA A 55 -12.45 5.41 0.06
C ALA A 55 -11.79 5.68 -1.30
N GLY A 56 -11.27 4.63 -1.94
CA GLY A 56 -10.56 4.73 -3.22
C GLY A 56 -9.03 4.72 -3.08
N HIS A 57 -8.48 5.30 -2.00
CA HIS A 57 -7.02 5.35 -1.85
C HIS A 57 -6.32 3.99 -1.84
N PHE A 58 -6.96 2.96 -1.27
CA PHE A 58 -6.42 1.61 -1.33
C PHE A 58 -6.36 1.08 -2.77
N TYR A 59 -7.41 1.31 -3.56
CA TYR A 59 -7.46 0.91 -4.97
C TYR A 59 -6.36 1.62 -5.76
N ASP A 60 -6.23 2.95 -5.63
CA ASP A 60 -5.21 3.73 -6.34
C ASP A 60 -3.79 3.28 -5.94
N CYS A 61 -3.60 2.96 -4.66
CA CYS A 61 -2.35 2.43 -4.14
C CYS A 61 -2.00 1.11 -4.79
N ILE A 62 -2.94 0.17 -4.90
CA ILE A 62 -2.71 -1.11 -5.58
C ILE A 62 -2.46 -0.90 -7.08
N ASN A 63 -3.29 -0.11 -7.76
CA ASN A 63 -3.15 0.18 -9.19
C ASN A 63 -1.75 0.73 -9.51
N THR A 64 -1.31 1.72 -8.74
CA THR A 64 0.00 2.36 -8.91
C THR A 64 1.14 1.44 -8.53
N ARG A 65 1.02 0.71 -7.42
CA ARG A 65 2.09 -0.16 -6.90
C ARG A 65 2.40 -1.33 -7.83
N PHE A 66 1.38 -1.88 -8.46
CA PHE A 66 1.49 -3.04 -9.34
C PHE A 66 1.43 -2.67 -10.83
N GLN A 67 1.36 -1.37 -11.17
CA GLN A 67 1.34 -0.86 -12.54
C GLN A 67 0.25 -1.54 -13.40
N LEU A 68 -0.97 -1.54 -12.87
CA LEU A 68 -2.07 -2.32 -13.44
C LEU A 68 -2.89 -1.53 -14.47
N ASP A 69 -2.69 -0.22 -14.62
CA ASP A 69 -3.41 0.63 -15.56
C ASP A 69 -4.95 0.44 -15.54
N ASP A 70 -5.50 0.38 -14.33
CA ASP A 70 -6.94 0.14 -14.07
C ASP A 70 -7.47 -1.22 -14.55
N TYR A 71 -6.57 -2.16 -14.85
CA TYR A 71 -6.90 -3.51 -15.28
C TYR A 71 -6.79 -4.51 -14.13
N TYR A 72 -7.93 -5.08 -13.71
CA TYR A 72 -8.00 -6.11 -12.65
C TYR A 72 -7.33 -5.67 -11.32
N VAL A 73 -7.54 -4.41 -10.92
CA VAL A 73 -6.89 -3.85 -9.71
C VAL A 73 -7.40 -4.47 -8.41
N ASP A 74 -8.66 -4.92 -8.36
CA ASP A 74 -9.28 -5.46 -7.15
C ASP A 74 -9.39 -7.01 -7.12
N VAL A 75 -9.04 -7.65 -8.24
CA VAL A 75 -9.19 -9.08 -8.46
C VAL A 75 -7.93 -9.71 -9.03
N GLN A 76 -7.51 -10.83 -8.45
CA GLN A 76 -6.33 -11.60 -8.87
C GLN A 76 -5.05 -10.75 -9.07
N VAL A 77 -4.78 -9.82 -8.16
CA VAL A 77 -3.54 -9.03 -8.21
C VAL A 77 -2.35 -9.93 -7.89
N PRO A 78 -1.36 -10.04 -8.79
CA PRO A 78 -0.20 -10.90 -8.60
C PRO A 78 0.79 -10.29 -7.58
N PHE A 79 1.34 -11.13 -6.71
CA PHE A 79 2.45 -10.74 -5.83
C PHE A 79 3.33 -11.93 -5.49
N SER A 80 4.59 -11.68 -5.14
CA SER A 80 5.56 -12.73 -4.83
C SER A 80 6.07 -12.62 -3.39
N VAL A 81 6.13 -13.76 -2.69
CA VAL A 81 6.71 -13.87 -1.34
C VAL A 81 7.60 -15.10 -1.30
N ALA A 82 8.86 -14.94 -0.88
CA ALA A 82 9.84 -16.03 -0.80
C ALA A 82 9.89 -16.89 -2.08
N ASN A 83 9.98 -16.23 -3.24
CA ASN A 83 9.99 -16.85 -4.58
C ASN A 83 8.73 -17.62 -4.99
N ASN A 84 7.65 -17.55 -4.20
CA ASN A 84 6.35 -18.12 -4.55
C ASN A 84 5.41 -17.04 -5.06
N ASN A 85 4.69 -17.33 -6.14
CA ASN A 85 3.70 -16.42 -6.72
C ASN A 85 2.32 -16.68 -6.11
N TYR A 86 1.66 -15.60 -5.72
CA TYR A 86 0.35 -15.60 -5.12
C TYR A 86 -0.54 -14.57 -5.80
N PHE A 87 -1.83 -14.70 -5.56
CA PHE A 87 -2.84 -13.76 -6.03
C PHE A 87 -3.71 -13.35 -4.85
N PHE A 88 -3.99 -12.05 -4.74
CA PHE A 88 -4.98 -11.56 -3.79
C PHE A 88 -6.14 -10.87 -4.50
N SER A 89 -7.23 -10.71 -3.78
CA SER A 89 -8.38 -9.93 -4.21
C SER A 89 -8.93 -9.26 -2.97
N PHE A 90 -9.44 -8.05 -3.14
CA PHE A 90 -9.96 -7.26 -2.02
C PHE A 90 -11.33 -6.71 -2.36
N MET A 91 -12.08 -6.37 -1.32
CA MET A 91 -13.36 -5.69 -1.47
C MET A 91 -13.61 -4.81 -0.27
N LYS A 92 -14.35 -3.74 -0.48
CA LYS A 92 -14.85 -2.92 0.62
C LYS A 92 -16.02 -3.62 1.31
N SER A 93 -15.94 -3.80 2.62
CA SER A 93 -17.15 -4.09 3.41
C SER A 93 -17.87 -2.78 3.69
N LYS A 94 -19.16 -2.72 3.35
CA LYS A 94 -20.10 -1.77 3.97
C LYS A 94 -20.49 -2.31 5.34
#